data_AF-A0A2M8IY92-F1
#
_entry.id   AF-A0A2M8IY92-F1
#
_cell.length_a   1.000
_cell.length_b   1.000
_cell.length_c   1.000
_cell.angle_alpha   90.00
_cell.angle_beta   90.00
_cell.angle_gamma   90.00
#
_symmetry.space_group_name_H-M   'P 1'
#
loop_
_entity.id
_entity.type
_entity.pdbx_description
1 polymer ?
#
loop_
_entity_poly.entity_id
_entity_poly.type
_entity_poly.pdbx_seq_one_letter_code
_entity_poly.pdbx_strand_id
1 'polypeptide(L)'
;MATETVDPVAADLAGSCVDAYGGAIGMPQLCGDWFPNQIFWLILTLIAIYLILSRVALPRIAAILAERQGTITNDIAAAEDLKAKAVEAEEAYNKALADARAEAQRIIAETRAEIQAELDDAIAKADAEIAAKSAESEKAIAEIRAGALEAVEAVAKDTAGALVAAMGGKADQDAVGAAVTSRLKG
;
A
#
# COMPACT_ATOMS: atom_id res chain seq x y z
N MET A 1 97.27 -1.96 69.67
CA MET A 1 96.33 -2.90 70.32
C MET A 1 95.79 -2.20 71.55
N ALA A 2 94.73 -1.43 71.36
CA ALA A 2 93.96 -0.79 72.41
C ALA A 2 92.53 -0.72 71.88
N THR A 3 91.68 -1.44 72.57
CA THR A 3 90.27 -1.72 72.31
C THR A 3 89.46 -0.44 72.19
N GLU A 4 88.83 -0.21 71.04
CA GLU A 4 87.75 0.76 70.90
C GLU A 4 86.60 0.33 71.83
N THR A 5 86.32 1.18 72.80
CA THR A 5 85.22 1.03 73.74
C THR A 5 83.94 1.39 73.01
N VAL A 6 83.20 0.36 72.58
CA VAL A 6 81.81 0.54 72.14
C VAL A 6 81.01 0.94 73.38
N ASP A 7 80.50 2.16 73.37
CA ASP A 7 79.65 2.72 74.42
C ASP A 7 78.46 1.77 74.68
N PRO A 8 78.21 1.30 75.91
CA PRO A 8 77.09 0.40 76.20
C PRO A 8 75.72 0.99 75.85
N VAL A 9 75.63 2.32 75.73
CA VAL A 9 74.40 3.02 75.27
C VAL A 9 74.17 2.82 73.76
N ALA A 10 75.21 2.64 72.95
CA ALA A 10 75.09 2.40 71.51
C ALA A 10 74.61 0.96 71.20
N ALA A 11 74.93 -0.01 72.06
CA ALA A 11 74.47 -1.39 71.94
C ALA A 11 72.98 -1.56 72.26
N ASP A 12 72.42 -0.71 73.13
CA ASP A 12 71.00 -0.75 73.52
C ASP A 12 70.07 -0.07 72.49
N LEU A 13 70.66 0.73 71.57
CA LEU A 13 69.95 1.36 70.44
C LEU A 13 69.97 0.51 69.15
N ALA A 14 70.84 -0.50 69.08
CA ALA A 14 70.92 -1.47 68.00
C ALA A 14 69.82 -2.54 68.20
N GLY A 15 68.62 -2.31 67.67
CA GLY A 15 67.54 -3.30 67.67
C GLY A 15 67.94 -4.59 66.92
N SER A 16 67.18 -5.68 67.07
CA SER A 16 67.56 -7.00 66.51
C SER A 16 67.76 -7.03 64.97
N CYS A 17 67.33 -5.97 64.29
CA CYS A 17 67.39 -5.80 62.84
C CYS A 17 68.42 -4.76 62.34
N VAL A 18 69.05 -3.98 63.23
CA VAL A 18 69.93 -2.85 62.87
C VAL A 18 71.19 -2.86 63.74
N ASP A 19 72.37 -2.78 63.13
CA ASP A 19 73.66 -2.75 63.82
C ASP A 19 73.96 -1.39 64.44
N ALA A 20 75.04 -1.33 65.23
CA ALA A 20 75.48 -0.12 65.93
C ALA A 20 75.86 1.06 65.00
N TYR A 21 75.99 0.83 63.69
CA TYR A 21 76.31 1.84 62.67
C TYR A 21 75.09 2.20 61.79
N GLY A 22 73.90 1.66 62.11
CA GLY A 22 72.68 1.87 61.32
C GLY A 22 72.58 1.01 60.06
N GLY A 23 73.50 0.06 59.88
CA GLY A 23 73.47 -0.96 58.84
C GLY A 23 72.51 -2.09 59.22
N ALA A 24 71.88 -2.73 58.25
CA ALA A 24 70.93 -3.79 58.53
C ALA A 24 71.63 -5.15 58.67
N ILE A 25 71.29 -5.91 59.72
CA ILE A 25 71.91 -7.20 60.04
C ILE A 25 71.23 -8.32 59.23
N GLY A 26 72.00 -9.07 58.43
CA GLY A 26 71.49 -10.20 57.63
C GLY A 26 70.69 -9.77 56.39
N MET A 27 69.63 -10.51 56.05
CA MET A 27 68.64 -10.06 55.04
C MET A 27 67.60 -9.19 55.73
N PRO A 28 67.65 -7.86 55.58
CA PRO A 28 66.86 -6.92 56.39
C PRO A 28 65.34 -7.12 56.24
N GLN A 29 64.92 -7.66 55.11
CA GLN A 29 63.52 -7.92 54.75
C GLN A 29 62.88 -9.09 55.51
N LEU A 30 63.65 -10.00 56.13
CA LEU A 30 63.11 -11.13 56.92
C LEU A 30 63.10 -10.86 58.43
N CYS A 31 63.46 -9.67 58.87
CA CYS A 31 63.49 -9.38 60.29
C CYS A 31 62.07 -9.23 60.86
N GLY A 32 61.75 -10.07 61.86
CA GLY A 32 60.41 -10.16 62.44
C GLY A 32 59.92 -8.87 63.10
N ASP A 33 60.82 -8.04 63.63
CA ASP A 33 60.44 -6.78 64.31
C ASP A 33 59.81 -5.75 63.35
N TRP A 34 60.04 -5.87 62.03
CA TRP A 34 59.48 -4.96 61.03
C TRP A 34 58.09 -5.41 60.54
N PHE A 35 57.75 -6.69 60.70
CA PHE A 35 56.49 -7.24 60.22
C PHE A 35 55.24 -6.61 60.84
N PRO A 36 55.15 -6.33 62.16
CA PRO A 36 53.96 -5.69 62.73
C PRO A 36 53.61 -4.35 62.09
N ASN A 37 54.61 -3.51 61.80
CA ASN A 37 54.40 -2.22 61.15
C ASN A 37 53.96 -2.39 59.69
N GLN A 38 54.61 -3.28 58.94
CA GLN A 38 54.21 -3.60 57.55
C GLN A 38 52.79 -4.17 57.48
N ILE A 39 52.43 -5.09 58.38
CA ILE A 39 51.10 -5.68 58.48
C ILE A 39 50.05 -4.61 58.83
N PHE A 40 50.36 -3.69 59.75
CA PHE A 40 49.46 -2.59 60.09
C PHE A 40 49.12 -1.72 58.87
N TRP A 41 50.13 -1.26 58.13
CA TRP A 41 49.90 -0.46 56.92
C TRP A 41 49.26 -1.27 55.80
N LEU A 42 49.58 -2.55 55.66
CA LEU A 42 48.92 -3.44 54.70
C LEU A 42 47.43 -3.52 55.00
N ILE A 43 47.03 -3.78 56.25
CA ILE A 43 45.63 -3.84 56.65
C ILE A 43 44.96 -2.48 56.44
N LEU A 44 45.61 -1.39 56.85
CA LEU A 44 45.05 -0.04 56.73
C LEU A 44 44.80 0.34 55.26
N THR A 45 45.79 0.09 54.38
CA THR A 45 45.68 0.38 52.95
C THR A 45 44.68 -0.54 52.26
N LEU A 46 44.61 -1.82 52.64
CA LEU A 46 43.60 -2.76 52.14
C LEU A 46 42.19 -2.30 52.49
N ILE A 47 41.95 -1.87 53.74
CA ILE A 47 40.66 -1.31 54.17
C ILE A 47 40.36 -0.03 53.39
N ALA A 48 41.33 0.88 53.24
CA ALA A 48 41.15 2.11 52.49
C ALA A 48 40.75 1.83 51.02
N ILE A 49 41.46 0.93 50.33
CA ILE A 49 41.14 0.51 48.96
C ILE A 49 39.77 -0.17 48.90
N TYR A 50 39.46 -1.06 49.84
CA TYR A 50 38.17 -1.73 49.92
C TYR A 50 37.02 -0.73 50.05
N LEU A 51 37.17 0.30 50.90
CA LEU A 51 36.18 1.35 51.06
C LEU A 51 36.03 2.20 49.79
N ILE A 52 37.13 2.55 49.12
CA ILE A 52 37.08 3.29 47.85
C ILE A 52 36.38 2.47 46.77
N LEU A 53 36.72 1.19 46.62
CA LEU A 53 36.10 0.33 45.62
C LEU A 53 34.61 0.10 45.90
N SER A 54 34.27 -0.23 47.14
CA SER A 54 32.89 -0.51 47.54
C SER A 54 31.98 0.72 47.51
N ARG A 55 32.49 1.91 47.87
CA ARG A 55 31.68 3.13 47.89
C ARG A 55 31.80 4.06 46.70
N VAL A 56 32.81 3.93 45.86
CA VAL A 56 33.01 4.83 44.73
C VAL A 56 33.09 4.09 43.41
N ALA A 57 33.99 3.11 43.27
CA ALA A 57 34.23 2.47 41.96
C ALA A 57 33.07 1.57 41.51
N LEU A 58 32.67 0.61 42.36
CA LEU A 58 31.58 -0.33 42.07
C LEU A 58 30.23 0.38 41.83
N PRO A 59 29.77 1.35 42.65
CA PRO A 59 28.49 2.01 42.39
C PRO A 59 28.51 2.82 41.09
N ARG A 60 29.63 3.42 40.69
CA ARG A 60 29.74 4.11 39.39
C ARG A 60 29.61 3.16 38.21
N ILE A 61 30.26 2.00 38.27
CA ILE A 61 30.16 0.96 37.22
C ILE A 61 28.72 0.42 37.14
N ALA A 62 28.10 0.17 38.29
CA ALA A 62 26.71 -0.28 38.37
C ALA A 62 25.74 0.74 37.74
N ALA A 63 25.95 2.03 37.98
CA ALA A 63 25.14 3.10 37.38
C ALA A 63 25.24 3.11 35.84
N ILE A 64 26.44 2.99 35.27
CA ILE A 64 26.64 2.93 33.81
C ILE A 64 25.98 1.68 33.22
N LEU A 65 26.10 0.54 33.90
CA LEU A 65 25.48 -0.70 33.43
C LEU A 65 23.95 -0.60 33.47
N ALA A 66 23.40 -0.02 34.53
CA ALA A 66 21.96 0.21 34.65
C ALA A 66 21.44 1.19 33.59
N GLU A 67 22.19 2.25 33.29
CA GLU A 67 21.86 3.20 32.22
C GLU A 67 21.83 2.49 30.86
N ARG A 68 22.87 1.72 30.53
CA ARG A 68 22.91 0.95 29.26
C ARG A 68 21.79 -0.07 29.15
N GLN A 69 21.51 -0.81 30.22
CA GLN A 69 20.39 -1.75 30.26
C GLN A 69 19.06 -1.02 30.06
N GLY A 70 18.86 0.11 30.74
CA GLY A 70 17.67 0.94 30.59
C GLY A 70 17.47 1.43 29.16
N THR A 71 18.52 1.97 28.52
CA THR A 71 18.46 2.41 27.12
C THR A 71 18.15 1.25 26.18
N ILE A 72 18.82 0.10 26.32
CA ILE A 72 18.57 -1.08 25.47
C ILE A 72 17.12 -1.56 25.63
N THR A 73 16.62 -1.69 26.85
CA THR A 73 15.24 -2.12 27.10
C THR A 73 14.24 -1.12 26.54
N ASN A 74 14.49 0.18 26.69
CA ASN A 74 13.65 1.22 26.11
C ASN A 74 13.64 1.17 24.57
N ASP A 75 14.80 1.01 23.96
CA ASP A 75 14.93 0.91 22.50
C ASP A 75 14.24 -0.34 21.95
N ILE A 76 14.35 -1.48 22.65
CA ILE A 76 13.63 -2.70 22.30
C ILE A 76 12.12 -2.49 22.40
N ALA A 77 11.63 -1.92 23.51
CA ALA A 77 10.21 -1.65 23.69
C ALA A 77 9.67 -0.68 22.61
N ALA A 78 10.42 0.36 22.27
CA ALA A 78 10.07 1.28 21.20
C ALA A 78 10.06 0.59 19.83
N ALA A 79 11.03 -0.29 19.55
CA ALA A 79 11.07 -1.07 18.32
C ALA A 79 9.89 -2.04 18.20
N GLU A 80 9.51 -2.71 19.30
CA GLU A 80 8.34 -3.59 19.34
C GLU A 80 7.04 -2.83 19.12
N ASP A 81 6.86 -1.65 19.74
CA ASP A 81 5.69 -0.78 19.53
C ASP A 81 5.60 -0.28 18.08
N LEU A 82 6.73 0.17 17.51
CA LEU A 82 6.79 0.57 16.10
C LEU A 82 6.48 -0.60 15.16
N LYS A 83 6.96 -1.81 15.47
CA LYS A 83 6.66 -3.02 14.70
C LYS A 83 5.17 -3.37 14.78
N ALA A 84 4.57 -3.29 15.97
CA ALA A 84 3.14 -3.55 16.16
C ALA A 84 2.30 -2.56 15.35
N LYS A 85 2.62 -1.27 15.43
CA LYS A 85 1.96 -0.21 14.64
C LYS A 85 2.12 -0.41 13.13
N ALA A 86 3.30 -0.86 12.68
CA ALA A 86 3.53 -1.14 11.27
C ALA A 86 2.66 -2.32 10.78
N VAL A 87 2.55 -3.39 11.56
CA VAL A 87 1.69 -4.53 11.24
C VAL A 87 0.22 -4.13 11.23
N GLU A 88 -0.25 -3.38 12.22
CA GLU A 88 -1.62 -2.87 12.26
C GLU A 88 -1.93 -1.97 11.05
N ALA A 89 -1.01 -1.08 10.69
CA ALA A 89 -1.15 -0.22 9.52
C ALA A 89 -1.15 -1.02 8.21
N GLU A 90 -0.33 -2.06 8.10
CA GLU A 90 -0.31 -2.97 6.94
C GLU A 90 -1.63 -3.74 6.81
N GLU A 91 -2.16 -4.27 7.92
CA GLU A 91 -3.46 -4.95 7.93
C GLU A 91 -4.59 -4.00 7.54
N ALA A 92 -4.61 -2.78 8.09
CA ALA A 92 -5.60 -1.76 7.74
C ALA A 92 -5.51 -1.34 6.26
N TYR A 93 -4.29 -1.18 5.74
CA TYR A 93 -4.05 -0.87 4.33
C TYR A 93 -4.54 -2.01 3.42
N ASN A 94 -4.19 -3.25 3.73
CA ASN A 94 -4.60 -4.42 2.96
C ASN A 94 -6.12 -4.60 2.96
N LYS A 95 -6.77 -4.35 4.11
CA LYS A 95 -8.23 -4.34 4.22
C LYS A 95 -8.85 -3.24 3.36
N ALA A 96 -8.37 -2.00 3.46
CA ALA A 96 -8.85 -0.89 2.66
C ALA A 96 -8.68 -1.15 1.14
N LEU A 97 -7.58 -1.80 0.74
CA LEU A 97 -7.36 -2.19 -0.65
C LEU A 97 -8.34 -3.27 -1.12
N ALA A 98 -8.63 -4.26 -0.28
CA ALA A 98 -9.62 -5.29 -0.58
C ALA A 98 -11.03 -4.70 -0.70
N ASP A 99 -11.42 -3.84 0.24
CA ASP A 99 -12.71 -3.16 0.25
C ASP A 99 -12.86 -2.26 -0.98
N ALA A 100 -11.83 -1.47 -1.32
CA ALA A 100 -11.85 -0.63 -2.52
C ALA A 100 -11.96 -1.44 -3.82
N ARG A 101 -11.31 -2.61 -3.90
CA ARG A 101 -11.44 -3.51 -5.05
C ARG A 101 -12.84 -4.11 -5.15
N ALA A 102 -13.41 -4.55 -4.03
CA ALA A 102 -14.78 -5.07 -3.98
C ALA A 102 -15.79 -4.00 -4.40
N GLU A 103 -15.61 -2.77 -3.91
CA GLU A 103 -16.45 -1.63 -4.24
C GLU A 103 -16.35 -1.25 -5.72
N ALA A 104 -15.14 -1.21 -6.27
CA ALA A 104 -14.95 -0.98 -7.70
C ALA A 104 -15.65 -2.04 -8.56
N GLN A 105 -15.57 -3.32 -8.19
CA GLN A 105 -16.27 -4.39 -8.90
C GLN A 105 -17.79 -4.26 -8.79
N ARG A 106 -18.30 -3.85 -7.62
CA ARG A 106 -19.73 -3.57 -7.43
C ARG A 106 -20.20 -2.45 -8.34
N ILE A 107 -19.49 -1.32 -8.37
CA ILE A 107 -19.80 -0.18 -9.24
C ILE A 107 -19.77 -0.62 -10.71
N ILE A 108 -18.74 -1.36 -11.14
CA ILE A 108 -18.66 -1.85 -12.52
C ILE A 108 -19.86 -2.72 -12.88
N ALA A 109 -20.27 -3.62 -11.98
CA ALA A 109 -21.43 -4.49 -12.21
C ALA A 109 -22.74 -3.70 -12.28
N GLU A 110 -22.94 -2.75 -11.37
CA GLU A 110 -24.13 -1.88 -11.32
C GLU A 110 -24.22 -1.01 -12.58
N THR A 111 -23.14 -0.31 -12.94
CA THR A 111 -23.08 0.53 -14.15
C THR A 111 -23.29 -0.30 -15.41
N ARG A 112 -22.77 -1.54 -15.50
CA ARG A 112 -23.04 -2.41 -16.65
C ARG A 112 -24.51 -2.80 -16.73
N ALA A 113 -25.15 -3.08 -15.60
CA ALA A 113 -26.58 -3.42 -15.58
C ALA A 113 -27.43 -2.22 -15.99
N GLU A 114 -27.10 -1.03 -15.51
CA GLU A 114 -27.78 0.23 -15.88
C GLU A 114 -27.62 0.53 -17.37
N ILE A 115 -26.39 0.48 -17.90
CA ILE A 115 -26.12 0.68 -19.33
C ILE A 115 -26.88 -0.34 -20.19
N GLN A 116 -26.93 -1.60 -19.76
CA GLN A 116 -27.66 -2.62 -20.51
C GLN A 116 -29.16 -2.32 -20.55
N ALA A 117 -29.76 -1.90 -19.42
CA ALA A 117 -31.16 -1.52 -19.37
C ALA A 117 -31.46 -0.31 -20.26
N GLU A 118 -30.62 0.74 -20.20
CA GLU A 118 -30.77 1.91 -21.08
C GLU A 118 -30.62 1.55 -22.56
N LEU A 119 -29.69 0.65 -22.88
CA LEU A 119 -29.50 0.16 -24.24
C LEU A 119 -30.73 -0.61 -24.73
N ASP A 120 -31.28 -1.51 -23.92
CA ASP A 120 -32.47 -2.29 -24.26
C ASP A 120 -33.68 -1.38 -24.49
N ASP A 121 -33.87 -0.35 -23.65
CA ASP A 121 -34.92 0.67 -23.81
C ASP A 121 -34.74 1.50 -25.10
N ALA A 122 -33.49 1.90 -25.39
CA ALA A 122 -33.17 2.65 -26.60
C ALA A 122 -33.41 1.82 -27.86
N ILE A 123 -33.04 0.53 -27.85
CA ILE A 123 -33.31 -0.41 -28.95
C ILE A 123 -34.82 -0.57 -29.13
N ALA A 124 -35.57 -0.83 -28.07
CA ALA A 124 -37.03 -0.99 -28.16
C ALA A 124 -37.72 0.25 -28.74
N LYS A 125 -37.26 1.45 -28.36
CA LYS A 125 -37.77 2.70 -28.93
C LYS A 125 -37.40 2.85 -30.41
N ALA A 126 -36.15 2.57 -30.77
CA ALA A 126 -35.70 2.63 -32.17
C ALA A 126 -36.49 1.64 -33.05
N ASP A 127 -36.72 0.42 -32.58
CA ASP A 127 -37.51 -0.58 -33.31
C ASP A 127 -38.96 -0.13 -33.50
N ALA A 128 -39.57 0.50 -32.49
CA ALA A 128 -40.91 1.06 -32.61
C ALA A 128 -40.99 2.20 -33.64
N GLU A 129 -39.99 3.10 -33.66
CA GLU A 129 -39.91 4.19 -34.63
C GLU A 129 -39.68 3.66 -36.05
N ILE A 130 -38.81 2.66 -36.22
CA ILE A 130 -38.55 1.99 -37.50
C ILE A 130 -39.82 1.30 -38.01
N ALA A 131 -40.55 0.59 -37.14
CA ALA A 131 -41.80 -0.07 -37.50
C ALA A 131 -42.87 0.93 -37.95
N ALA A 132 -43.02 2.04 -37.22
CA ALA A 132 -43.96 3.10 -37.57
C ALA A 132 -43.62 3.72 -38.93
N LYS A 133 -42.34 4.03 -39.17
CA LYS A 133 -41.88 4.63 -40.43
C LYS A 133 -41.97 3.66 -41.61
N SER A 134 -41.75 2.37 -41.39
CA SER A 134 -41.95 1.33 -42.40
C SER A 134 -43.42 1.24 -42.79
N ALA A 135 -44.34 1.21 -41.82
CA ALA A 135 -45.78 1.19 -42.09
C ALA A 135 -46.28 2.46 -42.81
N GLU A 136 -45.73 3.63 -42.50
CA GLU A 136 -46.00 4.87 -43.23
C GLU A 136 -45.51 4.79 -44.68
N SER A 137 -44.28 4.32 -44.87
CA SER A 137 -43.68 4.16 -46.20
C SER A 137 -44.46 3.14 -47.05
N GLU A 138 -44.93 2.04 -46.46
CA GLU A 138 -45.78 1.06 -47.13
C GLU A 138 -47.11 1.67 -47.61
N LYS A 139 -47.75 2.51 -46.78
CA LYS A 139 -48.97 3.24 -47.18
C LYS A 139 -48.70 4.20 -48.33
N ALA A 140 -47.64 4.99 -48.25
CA ALA A 140 -47.26 5.91 -49.32
C ALA A 140 -46.97 5.16 -50.64
N ILE A 141 -46.26 4.02 -50.56
CA ILE A 141 -46.00 3.16 -51.73
C ILE A 141 -47.32 2.60 -52.29
N ALA A 142 -48.25 2.17 -51.44
CA ALA A 142 -49.55 1.66 -51.88
C ALA A 142 -50.38 2.75 -52.59
N GLU A 143 -50.36 3.97 -52.07
CA GLU A 143 -51.05 5.13 -52.66
C GLU A 143 -50.43 5.52 -54.01
N ILE A 144 -49.09 5.57 -54.10
CA ILE A 144 -48.38 5.80 -55.37
C ILE A 144 -48.71 4.70 -56.39
N ARG A 145 -48.77 3.42 -55.96
CA ARG A 145 -49.15 2.31 -56.85
C ARG A 145 -50.58 2.44 -57.35
N ALA A 146 -51.52 2.81 -56.49
CA ALA A 146 -52.91 3.05 -56.88
C ALA A 146 -53.02 4.19 -57.89
N GLY A 147 -52.40 5.35 -57.61
CA GLY A 147 -52.39 6.48 -58.53
C GLY A 147 -51.67 6.19 -59.84
N ALA A 148 -50.60 5.39 -59.82
CA ALA A 148 -49.93 4.93 -61.05
C ALA A 148 -50.83 4.04 -61.91
N LEU A 149 -51.63 3.15 -61.31
CA LEU A 149 -52.59 2.33 -62.05
C LEU A 149 -53.68 3.19 -62.72
N GLU A 150 -54.20 4.19 -62.02
CA GLU A 150 -55.17 5.13 -62.59
C GLU A 150 -54.57 5.95 -63.74
N ALA A 151 -53.34 6.46 -63.57
CA ALA A 151 -52.63 7.19 -64.61
C ALA A 151 -52.36 6.31 -65.84
N VAL A 152 -51.98 5.04 -65.64
CA VAL A 152 -51.81 4.08 -66.73
C VAL A 152 -53.12 3.81 -67.46
N GLU A 153 -54.25 3.66 -66.74
CA GLU A 153 -55.57 3.49 -67.36
C GLU A 153 -55.97 4.71 -68.20
N ALA A 154 -55.75 5.92 -67.69
CA ALA A 154 -56.02 7.16 -68.42
C ALA A 154 -55.17 7.26 -69.70
N VAL A 155 -53.85 7.08 -69.58
CA VAL A 155 -52.93 7.11 -70.75
C VAL A 155 -53.28 6.02 -71.76
N ALA A 156 -53.68 4.82 -71.31
CA ALA A 156 -54.08 3.73 -72.20
C ALA A 156 -55.37 4.05 -72.98
N LYS A 157 -56.37 4.68 -72.33
CA LYS A 157 -57.60 5.13 -73.00
C LYS A 157 -57.31 6.24 -74.02
N ASP A 158 -56.51 7.23 -73.64
CA ASP A 158 -56.14 8.35 -74.50
C ASP A 158 -55.34 7.88 -75.73
N THR A 159 -54.34 7.03 -75.52
CA THR A 159 -53.52 6.48 -76.62
C THR A 159 -54.33 5.55 -77.53
N ALA A 160 -55.22 4.71 -76.98
CA ALA A 160 -56.11 3.87 -77.80
C ALA A 160 -57.09 4.73 -78.63
N GLY A 161 -57.67 5.77 -78.05
CA GLY A 161 -58.54 6.72 -78.76
C GLY A 161 -57.80 7.44 -79.89
N ALA A 162 -56.58 7.91 -79.61
CA ALA A 162 -55.72 8.55 -80.62
C ALA A 162 -55.36 7.59 -81.77
N LEU A 163 -55.07 6.32 -81.48
CA LEU A 163 -54.79 5.30 -82.48
C LEU A 163 -56.01 5.00 -83.37
N VAL A 164 -57.21 4.88 -82.79
CA VAL A 164 -58.46 4.66 -83.54
C VAL A 164 -58.75 5.83 -84.48
N ALA A 165 -58.54 7.06 -84.01
CA ALA A 165 -58.67 8.27 -84.83
C ALA A 165 -57.62 8.31 -85.96
N ALA A 166 -56.36 7.97 -85.68
CA ALA A 166 -55.28 7.94 -86.67
C ALA A 166 -55.50 6.88 -87.77
N MET A 167 -56.15 5.76 -87.44
CA MET A 167 -56.51 4.72 -88.41
C MET A 167 -57.83 5.00 -89.18
N GLY A 168 -58.41 6.19 -89.04
CA GLY A 168 -59.58 6.64 -89.80
C GLY A 168 -60.93 6.24 -89.24
N GLY A 169 -60.99 5.69 -88.01
CA GLY A 169 -62.23 5.41 -87.29
C GLY A 169 -62.73 6.63 -86.50
N LYS A 170 -64.04 6.71 -86.23
CA LYS A 170 -64.56 7.62 -85.19
C LYS A 170 -64.31 6.98 -83.83
N ALA A 171 -63.46 7.60 -83.03
CA ALA A 171 -63.20 7.17 -81.66
C ALA A 171 -64.46 7.41 -80.79
N ASP A 172 -65.26 6.36 -80.61
CA ASP A 172 -66.29 6.32 -79.60
C ASP A 172 -65.62 6.09 -78.23
N GLN A 173 -65.58 7.14 -77.41
CA GLN A 173 -64.89 7.16 -76.12
C GLN A 173 -65.45 6.12 -75.15
N ASP A 174 -66.75 5.84 -75.22
CA ASP A 174 -67.40 4.88 -74.32
C ASP A 174 -67.02 3.45 -74.71
N ALA A 175 -66.98 3.15 -76.01
CA ALA A 175 -66.56 1.84 -76.51
C ALA A 175 -65.06 1.56 -76.28
N VAL A 176 -64.20 2.57 -76.48
CA VAL A 176 -62.75 2.46 -76.21
C VAL A 176 -62.50 2.29 -74.71
N GLY A 177 -63.18 3.07 -73.88
CA GLY A 177 -63.10 2.94 -72.42
C GLY A 177 -63.49 1.54 -71.94
N ALA A 178 -64.63 1.01 -72.42
CA ALA A 178 -65.08 -0.34 -72.08
C ALA A 178 -64.09 -1.43 -72.51
N ALA A 179 -63.52 -1.33 -73.72
CA ALA A 179 -62.55 -2.28 -74.24
C ALA A 179 -61.24 -2.28 -73.43
N VAL A 180 -60.68 -1.10 -73.12
CA VAL A 180 -59.45 -0.95 -72.33
C VAL A 180 -59.66 -1.46 -70.90
N THR A 181 -60.77 -1.10 -70.25
CA THR A 181 -61.08 -1.60 -68.90
C THR A 181 -61.29 -3.12 -68.86
N SER A 182 -61.82 -3.73 -69.93
CA SER A 182 -61.90 -5.21 -70.03
C SER A 182 -60.53 -5.88 -70.08
N ARG A 183 -59.54 -5.23 -70.72
CA ARG A 183 -58.17 -5.75 -70.89
C ARG A 183 -57.27 -5.50 -69.68
N LEU A 184 -57.56 -4.47 -68.88
CA LEU A 184 -56.89 -4.20 -67.61
C LEU A 184 -57.39 -5.11 -66.46
N LYS A 185 -58.56 -5.73 -66.60
CA LYS A 185 -59.16 -6.64 -65.60
C LYS A 185 -58.93 -8.13 -65.89
N GLY A 186 -58.29 -8.49 -67.00
CA GLY A 186 -57.93 -9.86 -67.38
C GLY A 186 -56.46 -10.14 -67.13
#